data_AF-A0A925PAS8-F1
#
_entry.id   AF-A0A925PAS8-F1
#
_cell.length_a   1.000
_cell.length_b   1.000
_cell.length_c   1.000
_cell.angle_alpha   90.00
_cell.angle_beta   90.00
_cell.angle_gamma   90.00
#
_symmetry.space_group_name_H-M   'P 1'
#
loop_
_entity.id
_entity.type
_entity.pdbx_description
1 polymer ?
#
loop_
_entity_poly.entity_id
_entity_poly.type
_entity_poly.pdbx_seq_one_letter_code
_entity_poly.pdbx_strand_id
1 'polypeptide(L)'
;AVLAALSPGSGVEPQAAEARPPEAPGGREALAALWGRSREHLSMEREKLDAALLTERVADALRALHNLTSLAKMVGAAPISEAARNVESRLRARESLAEVLTELDGTLASYRPASGGGGGGGGGTDGERR
;
A
#
# COMPACT_ATOMS: atom_id res chain seq x y z
N ALA A 1 -45.51 -9.47 -64.55
CA ALA A 1 -44.59 -10.53 -64.98
C ALA A 1 -43.86 -11.05 -63.75
N VAL A 2 -43.81 -12.37 -63.63
CA VAL A 2 -43.30 -13.18 -62.50
C VAL A 2 -41.77 -13.25 -62.53
N LEU A 3 -41.13 -13.40 -61.36
CA LEU A 3 -40.05 -14.36 -60.99
C LEU A 3 -39.25 -13.82 -59.79
N ALA A 4 -39.38 -14.40 -58.59
CA ALA A 4 -38.54 -15.49 -58.03
C ALA A 4 -37.49 -14.91 -57.05
N ALA A 5 -37.11 -15.44 -55.90
CA ALA A 5 -37.46 -16.63 -55.11
C ALA A 5 -36.78 -16.48 -53.72
N LEU A 6 -37.02 -17.46 -52.84
CA LEU A 6 -36.19 -17.89 -51.68
C LEU A 6 -36.44 -17.20 -50.31
N SER A 7 -37.24 -17.87 -49.48
CA SER A 7 -36.94 -18.01 -48.04
C SER A 7 -35.80 -19.03 -47.90
N PRO A 8 -34.84 -18.90 -46.96
CA PRO A 8 -35.11 -19.25 -45.56
C PRO A 8 -34.26 -18.47 -44.52
N GLY A 9 -34.61 -18.57 -43.24
CA GLY A 9 -33.64 -18.33 -42.16
C GLY A 9 -34.22 -17.71 -40.91
N SER A 10 -34.71 -18.56 -40.00
CA SER A 10 -34.79 -18.25 -38.58
C SER A 10 -33.38 -17.98 -38.06
N GLY A 11 -32.94 -16.72 -38.12
CA GLY A 11 -31.74 -16.24 -37.45
C GLY A 11 -32.14 -15.58 -36.14
N VAL A 12 -32.23 -16.37 -35.06
CA VAL A 12 -32.09 -15.80 -33.72
C VAL A 12 -30.66 -15.27 -33.64
N GLU A 13 -30.48 -13.96 -33.76
CA GLU A 13 -29.20 -13.33 -33.47
C GLU A 13 -28.81 -13.72 -32.03
N PRO A 14 -27.62 -14.30 -31.80
CA PRO A 14 -27.09 -14.36 -30.45
C PRO A 14 -26.82 -12.91 -30.04
N GLN A 15 -27.68 -12.37 -29.17
CA GLN A 15 -27.37 -11.14 -28.44
C GLN A 15 -25.95 -11.29 -27.92
N ALA A 16 -25.05 -10.45 -28.43
CA ALA A 16 -23.69 -10.34 -27.94
C ALA A 16 -23.81 -10.24 -26.43
N ALA A 17 -23.33 -11.28 -25.74
CA ALA A 17 -23.31 -11.32 -24.29
C ALA A 17 -22.51 -10.09 -23.86
N GLU A 18 -23.24 -9.04 -23.49
CA GLU A 18 -22.70 -7.80 -22.99
C GLU A 18 -21.82 -8.22 -21.82
N ALA A 19 -20.51 -8.19 -22.06
CA ALA A 19 -19.53 -8.62 -21.08
C ALA A 19 -19.77 -7.72 -19.88
N ARG A 20 -20.39 -8.28 -18.84
CA ARG A 20 -20.59 -7.57 -17.58
C ARG A 20 -19.22 -6.96 -17.24
N PRO A 21 -19.14 -5.65 -16.99
CA PRO A 21 -17.89 -5.06 -16.53
C PRO A 21 -17.41 -5.90 -15.34
N PRO A 22 -16.11 -6.25 -15.26
CA PRO A 22 -15.63 -7.03 -14.13
C PRO A 22 -16.09 -6.33 -12.87
N GLU A 23 -16.90 -7.01 -12.06
CA GLU A 23 -17.44 -6.43 -10.84
C GLU A 23 -16.25 -5.89 -10.05
N ALA A 24 -16.28 -4.59 -9.74
CA ALA A 24 -15.21 -3.96 -9.00
C ALA A 24 -14.94 -4.81 -7.75
N PRO A 25 -13.68 -5.21 -7.48
CA PRO A 25 -13.36 -6.07 -6.35
C PRO A 25 -14.04 -5.48 -5.12
N GLY A 26 -14.87 -6.30 -4.46
CA GLY A 26 -15.64 -5.84 -3.30
C GLY A 26 -14.71 -5.19 -2.29
N GLY A 27 -15.21 -4.27 -1.45
CA GLY A 27 -14.36 -3.43 -0.60
C GLY A 27 -13.27 -4.17 0.20
N ARG A 28 -13.49 -5.45 0.54
CA ARG A 28 -12.48 -6.33 1.16
C ARG A 28 -11.31 -6.70 0.24
N GLU A 29 -11.54 -7.03 -1.02
CA GLU A 29 -10.47 -7.33 -1.99
C GLU A 29 -9.70 -6.07 -2.37
N ALA A 30 -10.39 -4.94 -2.55
CA ALA A 30 -9.73 -3.65 -2.79
C ALA A 30 -8.80 -3.25 -1.63
N LEU A 31 -9.24 -3.46 -0.38
CA LEU A 31 -8.42 -3.25 0.82
C LEU A 31 -7.25 -4.22 0.90
N ALA A 32 -7.45 -5.49 0.55
CA ALA A 32 -6.38 -6.49 0.53
C ALA A 32 -5.31 -6.16 -0.53
N ALA A 33 -5.73 -5.70 -1.72
CA ALA A 33 -4.82 -5.28 -2.79
C ALA A 33 -4.05 -4.00 -2.41
N LEU A 34 -4.72 -3.01 -1.81
CA LEU A 34 -4.07 -1.80 -1.29
C LEU A 34 -3.05 -2.15 -0.20
N TRP A 35 -3.39 -3.08 0.68
CA TRP A 35 -2.49 -3.57 1.71
C TRP A 35 -1.27 -4.29 1.12
N GLY A 36 -1.48 -5.19 0.15
CA GLY A 36 -0.40 -5.90 -0.54
C GLY A 36 0.61 -4.93 -1.15
N ARG A 37 0.11 -3.94 -1.92
CA ARG A 37 0.96 -2.89 -2.51
C ARG A 37 1.68 -2.05 -1.46
N SER A 38 1.02 -1.73 -0.36
CA SER A 38 1.63 -0.94 0.71
C SER A 38 2.73 -1.70 1.44
N ARG A 39 2.56 -3.01 1.62
CA ARG A 39 3.56 -3.89 2.21
C ARG A 39 4.80 -4.02 1.32
N GLU A 40 4.61 -4.15 0.01
CA GLU A 40 5.71 -4.12 -0.96
C GLU A 40 6.48 -2.80 -0.87
N HIS A 41 5.77 -1.67 -0.76
CA HIS A 41 6.40 -0.36 -0.62
C HIS A 41 7.18 -0.23 0.70
N LEU A 42 6.63 -0.69 1.82
CA LEU A 42 7.34 -0.71 3.10
C LEU A 42 8.61 -1.58 3.03
N SER A 43 8.54 -2.74 2.36
CA SER A 43 9.71 -3.61 2.14
C SER A 43 10.79 -2.91 1.31
N MET A 44 10.40 -2.26 0.21
CA MET A 44 11.33 -1.52 -0.63
C MET A 44 12.02 -0.37 0.13
N GLU A 45 11.29 0.41 0.92
CA GLU A 45 11.91 1.48 1.71
C GLU A 45 12.82 0.93 2.82
N ARG A 46 12.53 -0.26 3.35
CA ARG A 46 13.42 -0.96 4.27
C ARG A 46 14.73 -1.37 3.62
N GLU A 47 14.68 -1.96 2.42
CA GLU A 47 15.88 -2.31 1.65
C GLU A 47 16.74 -1.08 1.33
N LYS A 48 16.10 0.05 0.99
CA LYS A 48 16.81 1.33 0.80
C LYS A 48 17.49 1.80 2.07
N LEU A 49 16.84 1.66 3.23
CA LEU A 49 17.43 1.98 4.53
C LEU A 49 18.67 1.12 4.79
N ASP A 50 18.59 -0.20 4.58
CA ASP A 50 19.74 -1.10 4.78
C ASP A 50 20.90 -0.76 3.84
N ALA A 51 20.61 -0.53 2.56
CA ALA A 51 21.62 -0.12 1.58
C ALA A 51 22.26 1.23 1.95
N ALA A 52 21.48 2.19 2.46
CA ALA A 52 21.98 3.49 2.89
C ALA A 52 22.86 3.37 4.15
N LEU A 53 22.48 2.52 5.10
CA LEU A 53 23.27 2.28 6.31
C LEU A 53 24.58 1.56 6.01
N LEU A 54 24.57 0.55 5.13
CA LEU A 54 25.78 -0.15 4.67
C LEU A 54 26.76 0.76 3.93
N THR A 55 26.25 1.81 3.28
CA THR A 55 27.06 2.79 2.54
C THR A 55 27.31 4.08 3.33
N GLU A 56 26.96 4.10 4.62
CA GLU A 56 27.07 5.27 5.52
C GLU A 56 26.42 6.56 4.97
N ARG A 57 25.45 6.42 4.07
CA ARG A 57 24.72 7.54 3.45
C ARG A 57 23.58 8.00 4.36
N VAL A 58 23.95 8.76 5.39
CA VAL A 58 23.01 9.25 6.42
C VAL A 58 21.81 10.00 5.84
N ALA A 59 22.01 10.82 4.81
CA ALA A 59 20.91 11.57 4.17
C ALA A 59 19.87 10.65 3.51
N ASP A 60 20.33 9.55 2.89
CA ASP A 60 19.46 8.59 2.23
C ASP A 60 18.75 7.70 3.26
N ALA A 61 19.44 7.32 4.34
CA ALA A 61 18.84 6.59 5.45
C ALA A 61 17.72 7.41 6.13
N LEU A 62 17.96 8.70 6.38
CA LEU A 62 16.93 9.61 6.91
C LEU A 62 15.73 9.75 5.98
N ARG A 63 15.96 9.79 4.66
CA ARG A 63 14.87 9.83 3.67
C ARG A 63 14.05 8.53 3.68
N ALA A 64 14.70 7.37 3.73
CA ALA A 64 14.02 6.08 3.80
C ALA A 64 13.17 5.96 5.09
N LEU A 65 13.70 6.42 6.24
CA LEU A 65 12.97 6.42 7.51
C LEU A 65 11.75 7.35 7.51
N HIS A 66 11.87 8.51 6.87
CA HIS A 66 10.76 9.42 6.68
C HIS A 66 9.66 8.80 5.82
N ASN A 67 10.03 8.10 4.75
CA ASN A 67 9.08 7.40 3.88
C ASN A 67 8.40 6.24 4.61
N LEU A 68 9.15 5.41 5.33
CA LEU A 68 8.62 4.32 6.17
C LEU A 68 7.59 4.85 7.17
N THR A 69 7.92 5.93 7.87
CA THR A 69 7.01 6.56 8.84
C THR A 69 5.72 7.02 8.19
N SER A 70 5.82 7.66 7.02
CA SER A 70 4.66 8.21 6.30
C SER A 70 3.77 7.09 5.74
N LEU A 71 4.37 6.09 5.10
CA LEU A 71 3.67 4.92 4.59
C LEU A 71 2.96 4.17 5.71
N ALA A 72 3.66 3.92 6.81
CA ALA A 72 3.10 3.22 7.96
C ALA A 72 1.87 3.93 8.54
N LYS A 73 1.91 5.27 8.65
CA LYS A 73 0.74 6.06 9.10
C LYS A 73 -0.44 5.96 8.14
N MET A 74 -0.19 6.04 6.83
CA MET A 74 -1.26 5.96 5.82
C MET A 74 -2.01 4.62 5.86
N VAL A 75 -1.36 3.56 6.31
CA VAL A 75 -1.94 2.21 6.36
C VAL A 75 -2.28 1.74 7.76
N GLY A 76 -2.28 2.65 8.74
CA GLY A 76 -2.62 2.35 10.13
C GLY A 76 -1.60 1.48 10.87
N ALA A 77 -0.38 1.34 10.34
CA ALA A 77 0.69 0.56 10.95
C ALA A 77 1.47 1.37 12.01
N ALA A 78 0.77 1.74 13.09
CA ALA A 78 1.36 2.52 14.17
C ALA A 78 2.70 1.94 14.70
N PRO A 79 2.84 0.63 14.96
CA PRO A 79 4.10 0.06 15.43
C PRO A 79 5.27 0.29 14.48
N ILE A 80 5.05 0.12 13.17
CA ILE A 80 6.09 0.36 12.15
C ILE A 80 6.48 1.84 12.14
N SER A 81 5.50 2.74 12.23
CA SER A 81 5.76 4.19 12.22
C SER A 81 6.55 4.65 13.45
N GLU A 82 6.34 4.00 14.60
CA GLU A 82 7.02 4.32 15.85
C GLU A 82 8.46 3.80 15.84
N ALA A 83 8.65 2.54 15.41
CA ALA A 83 9.98 1.96 15.23
C ALA A 83 10.84 2.78 14.25
N ALA A 84 10.27 3.19 13.09
CA ALA A 84 10.98 4.02 12.12
C ALA A 84 11.40 5.38 12.71
N ARG A 85 10.56 6.02 13.52
CA ARG A 85 10.91 7.29 14.20
C ARG A 85 12.00 7.11 15.25
N ASN A 86 11.99 5.98 15.97
CA ASN A 86 13.05 5.67 16.93
C ASN A 86 14.41 5.54 16.21
N VAL A 87 14.46 4.77 15.12
CA VAL A 87 15.67 4.65 14.28
C VAL A 87 16.10 6.02 13.75
N GLU A 88 15.16 6.86 13.29
CA GLU A 88 15.45 8.22 12.80
C GLU A 88 16.08 9.10 13.90
N SER A 89 15.51 9.09 15.11
CA SER A 89 16.02 9.86 16.24
C SER A 89 17.44 9.43 16.61
N ARG A 90 17.69 8.12 16.70
CA ARG A 90 19.01 7.57 17.04
C ARG A 90 20.05 7.83 15.95
N LEU A 91 19.64 7.77 14.68
CA LEU A 91 20.51 8.10 13.55
C LEU A 91 20.92 9.58 13.57
N ARG A 92 19.98 10.49 13.88
CA ARG A 92 20.29 11.92 14.08
C ARG A 92 21.22 12.17 15.27
N ALA A 93 21.06 11.39 16.33
CA ALA A 93 21.94 11.41 17.51
C ALA A 93 23.29 10.69 17.29
N ARG A 94 23.50 10.05 16.13
CA ARG A 94 24.69 9.23 15.81
C ARG A 94 24.93 8.08 16.81
N GLU A 95 23.85 7.53 17.33
CA GLU A 95 23.89 6.38 18.23
C GLU A 95 24.01 5.05 17.48
N SER A 96 24.40 4.00 18.20
CA SER A 96 24.34 2.63 17.67
C SER A 96 22.91 2.23 17.33
N LEU A 97 22.71 1.67 16.14
CA LEU A 97 21.39 1.34 15.59
C LEU A 97 21.05 -0.16 15.63
N ALA A 98 21.98 -1.03 16.01
CA ALA A 98 21.83 -2.49 15.84
C ALA A 98 20.55 -3.06 16.48
N GLU A 99 20.24 -2.64 17.71
CA GLU A 99 19.07 -3.12 18.45
C GLU A 99 17.76 -2.61 17.84
N VAL A 100 17.69 -1.32 17.50
CA VAL A 100 16.45 -0.71 16.98
C VAL A 100 16.16 -1.13 15.54
N LEU A 101 17.18 -1.45 14.74
CA LEU A 101 16.98 -2.03 13.41
C LEU A 101 16.43 -3.45 13.51
N THR A 102 16.95 -4.25 14.45
CA THR A 102 16.41 -5.58 14.75
C THR A 102 14.94 -5.51 15.20
N GLU A 103 14.60 -4.55 16.04
CA GLU A 103 13.22 -4.32 16.49
C GLU A 103 12.31 -3.88 15.33
N LEU A 104 12.77 -2.98 14.46
CA LEU A 104 12.06 -2.56 13.26
C LEU A 104 11.80 -3.75 12.32
N ASP A 105 12.78 -4.64 12.14
CA ASP A 105 12.64 -5.86 11.33
C ASP A 105 11.62 -6.82 11.92
N GLY A 106 11.68 -7.05 13.23
CA GLY A 106 10.68 -7.87 13.93
C GLY A 106 9.27 -7.29 13.80
N THR A 107 9.15 -5.96 13.88
CA THR A 107 7.87 -5.24 13.74
C THR A 107 7.32 -5.35 12.33
N LEU A 108 8.14 -5.15 11.30
CA LEU A 108 7.74 -5.31 9.90
C LEU A 108 7.31 -6.75 9.58
N ALA A 109 8.06 -7.74 10.09
CA ALA A 109 7.78 -9.16 9.85
C ALA A 109 6.51 -9.65 10.56
N SER A 110 6.24 -9.13 11.76
CA SER A 110 5.08 -9.53 12.57
C SER A 110 3.82 -8.71 12.30
N TYR A 111 3.94 -7.53 11.68
CA TYR A 111 2.80 -6.67 11.42
C TYR A 111 1.80 -7.34 10.48
N ARG A 112 0.65 -7.70 11.06
CA ARG A 112 -0.55 -8.10 10.35
C ARG A 112 -1.59 -7.01 10.57
N PRO A 113 -2.09 -6.35 9.53
CA PRO A 113 -3.15 -5.37 9.71
C PRO A 113 -4.32 -6.08 10.39
N ALA A 114 -4.89 -5.45 11.42
CA ALA A 114 -6.15 -5.91 11.97
C ALA A 114 -7.15 -5.92 10.81
N SER A 115 -7.69 -7.08 10.47
CA SER A 115 -8.73 -7.23 9.45
C SER A 115 -9.93 -6.37 9.85
N GLY A 116 -9.98 -5.12 9.38
CA GLY A 116 -11.00 -4.15 9.74
C GLY A 116 -10.47 -3.02 10.62
N GLY A 117 -9.90 -2.01 9.98
CA GLY A 117 -9.66 -0.71 10.60
C GLY A 117 -9.47 0.27 9.47
N GLY A 118 -10.52 1.01 9.12
CA GLY A 118 -10.41 2.17 8.25
C GLY A 118 -9.51 3.21 8.94
N GLY A 119 -8.20 3.05 8.78
CA GLY A 119 -7.21 4.05 9.13
C GLY A 119 -7.14 5.07 8.02
N GLY A 120 -8.20 5.86 7.88
CA GLY A 120 -8.12 7.11 7.15
C GLY A 120 -7.09 7.98 7.85
N GLY A 121 -5.87 8.03 7.30
CA GLY A 121 -4.85 8.97 7.71
C GLY A 121 -5.40 10.38 7.62
N GLY A 122 -5.27 11.13 8.72
CA GLY A 122 -5.83 12.45 8.87
C GLY A 122 -5.39 13.42 7.77
N GLY A 123 -6.38 14.03 7.12
CA GLY A 123 -6.23 15.36 6.57
C GLY A 123 -6.23 16.35 7.73
N GLY A 124 -5.05 16.78 8.16
CA GLY A 124 -4.92 17.91 9.05
C GLY A 124 -5.13 19.20 8.27
N THR A 125 -6.26 19.87 8.52
CA THR A 125 -6.54 21.32 8.63
C THR A 125 -8.03 21.36 9.02
N ASP A 126 -8.51 22.04 10.03
CA ASP A 126 -8.20 23.39 10.46
C ASP A 126 -8.78 23.57 11.86
N GLY A 127 -8.12 24.37 12.69
CA GLY A 127 -8.70 24.78 13.96
C GLY A 127 -9.73 25.87 13.73
N GLU A 128 -11.01 25.63 14.02
CA GLU A 128 -11.92 26.73 14.36
C GLU A 128 -13.10 26.24 15.22
N ARG A 129 -13.00 26.61 16.51
CA ARG A 129 -14.04 27.08 17.45
C ARG A 129 -15.44 26.44 17.50
N ARG A 130 -15.77 26.15 18.77
CA ARG A 130 -17.06 26.17 19.49
C ARG A 130 -17.89 24.90 19.45
#